data_AF-A0A8X6Q7Z5-F1
#
_entry.id   AF-A0A8X6Q7Z5-F1
#
_cell.length_a   1.000
_cell.length_b   1.000
_cell.length_c   1.000
_cell.angle_alpha   90.00
_cell.angle_beta   90.00
_cell.angle_gamma   90.00
#
_symmetry.space_group_name_H-M   'P 1'
#
loop_
_entity.id
_entity.type
_entity.pdbx_description
1 polymer ?
#
loop_
_entity_poly.entity_id
_entity_poly.type
_entity_poly.pdbx_seq_one_letter_code
_entity_poly.pdbx_strand_id
1 'polypeptide(L)'
;MNLFKTLAFGDIVLLANDCEKRTSWTLIRIMEFIPGKEGRNRIVCVNIQFNELLRPIQKLFNLEIDKPCEPVLHSKCRRKVTFPDKSCYD
;
A
#
# COMPACT_ATOMS: atom_id res chain seq x y z
N MET A 1 4.00 -11.78 -17.82
CA MET A 1 3.71 -10.37 -18.16
C MET A 1 4.15 -9.53 -16.97
N ASN A 2 5.13 -8.65 -17.15
CA ASN A 2 5.68 -7.84 -16.06
C ASN A 2 4.65 -6.80 -15.61
N LEU A 3 3.86 -7.15 -14.61
CA LEU A 3 2.85 -6.29 -13.99
C LEU A 3 3.51 -5.38 -12.95
N PHE A 4 4.51 -4.58 -13.36
CA PHE A 4 5.05 -3.55 -12.49
C PHE A 4 3.99 -2.44 -12.36
N LYS A 5 3.10 -2.60 -11.38
CA LYS A 5 2.10 -1.59 -11.03
C LYS A 5 2.82 -0.30 -10.60
N THR A 6 2.48 0.81 -11.25
CA THR A 6 2.96 2.15 -10.89
C THR A 6 2.47 2.51 -9.49
N LEU A 7 3.39 2.92 -8.62
CA LEU A 7 3.09 3.35 -7.25
C LEU A 7 2.44 4.74 -7.25
N ALA A 8 1.41 4.92 -6.44
CA ALA A 8 0.72 6.20 -6.25
C ALA A 8 0.73 6.66 -4.78
N PHE A 9 0.40 7.94 -4.57
CA PHE A 9 0.22 8.49 -3.23
C PHE A 9 -0.91 7.73 -2.53
N GLY A 10 -0.69 7.37 -1.26
CA GLY A 10 -1.68 6.67 -0.45
C GLY A 10 -1.79 5.16 -0.70
N ASP A 11 -1.05 4.60 -1.67
CA ASP A 11 -0.95 3.15 -1.84
C ASP A 11 -0.33 2.49 -0.60
N ILE A 12 -0.81 1.27 -0.31
CA ILE A 12 -0.23 0.41 0.73
C ILE A 12 0.75 -0.55 0.05
N VAL A 13 1.98 -0.56 0.56
CA VAL A 13 3.10 -1.34 0.00
C VAL A 13 3.89 -2.01 1.11
N LEU A 14 4.71 -2.99 0.75
CA LEU A 14 5.69 -3.60 1.64
C LEU A 14 7.00 -2.83 1.57
N LEU A 15 7.57 -2.50 2.74
CA LEU A 15 8.90 -1.96 2.85
C LEU A 15 9.90 -3.07 3.13
N ALA A 16 10.84 -3.28 2.21
CA ALA A 16 11.95 -4.20 2.43
C ALA A 16 12.96 -3.62 3.41
N ASN A 17 13.31 -4.43 4.41
CA ASN A 17 14.47 -4.23 5.28
C ASN A 17 15.51 -5.32 4.96
N ASP A 18 16.77 -4.93 4.76
CA ASP A 18 17.83 -5.85 4.30
C ASP A 18 18.17 -6.92 5.34
N CYS A 19 17.91 -6.62 6.61
CA CYS A 19 18.17 -7.55 7.71
C CYS A 19 17.00 -8.52 7.96
N GLU A 20 15.88 -8.37 7.25
CA GLU A 20 14.65 -9.09 7.54
C GLU A 20 14.21 -9.97 6.37
N LYS A 21 13.63 -11.12 6.71
CA LYS A 21 12.98 -12.00 5.74
C LYS A 21 11.76 -11.29 5.14
N ARG A 22 11.41 -11.64 3.91
CA ARG A 22 10.25 -11.07 3.20
C ARG A 22 8.93 -11.16 3.98
N THR A 23 8.74 -12.22 4.79
CA THR A 23 7.56 -12.40 5.66
C THR A 23 7.47 -11.35 6.77
N SER A 24 8.59 -10.74 7.15
CA SER A 24 8.67 -9.74 8.22
C SER A 24 8.66 -8.31 7.69
N TRP A 25 8.59 -8.11 6.38
CA TRP A 25 8.56 -6.76 5.80
C TRP A 25 7.33 -5.99 6.25
N THR A 26 7.56 -4.72 6.61
CA THR A 26 6.52 -3.87 7.19
C THR A 26 5.55 -3.37 6.12
N LEU A 27 4.26 -3.48 6.39
CA LEU A 27 3.21 -2.82 5.62
C LEU A 27 3.17 -1.33 5.94
N ILE A 28 3.25 -0.50 4.91
CA ILE A 28 3.35 0.95 5.04
C ILE A 28 2.47 1.66 4.01
N ARG A 29 2.13 2.91 4.30
CA ARG A 29 1.44 3.79 3.36
C ARG A 29 2.40 4.80 2.75
N ILE A 30 2.31 4.98 1.44
CA ILE A 30 3.06 6.02 0.73
C ILE A 30 2.46 7.39 1.04
N MET A 31 3.29 8.30 1.54
CA MET A 31 2.90 9.66 1.90
C MET A 31 3.40 10.70 0.91
N GLU A 32 4.60 10.58 0.35
CA GLU A 32 5.09 11.56 -0.61
C GLU A 32 6.16 10.95 -1.52
N PHE A 33 6.29 11.48 -2.73
CA PHE A 33 7.41 11.17 -3.62
C PHE A 33 8.33 12.38 -3.74
N ILE A 34 9.62 12.15 -3.52
CA ILE A 34 10.64 13.18 -3.65
C ILE A 34 11.38 12.93 -4.97
N PRO A 35 11.22 13.83 -5.97
CA PRO A 35 11.93 13.73 -7.24
C PRO A 35 13.42 14.05 -7.05
N GLY A 36 14.27 13.34 -7.79
CA GLY A 36 15.68 13.68 -7.90
C GLY A 36 15.94 14.81 -8.91
N LYS A 37 17.22 15.10 -9.17
CA LYS A 37 17.67 16.11 -10.13
C LYS A 37 17.08 15.96 -11.55
N GLU A 38 16.72 14.73 -11.95
CA GLU A 38 16.13 14.42 -13.26
C GLU A 38 14.60 14.43 -13.27
N GLY A 39 13.94 14.90 -12.20
CA GLY A 39 12.48 14.89 -12.06
C GLY A 39 11.87 13.50 -11.84
N ARG A 40 12.68 12.44 -11.83
CA ARG A 40 12.24 11.07 -11.52
C ARG A 40 12.16 10.88 -10.01
N ASN A 41 11.04 10.35 -9.53
CA ASN A 41 10.86 9.95 -8.14
C ASN A 41 11.93 8.92 -7.79
N ARG A 42 12.81 9.24 -6.83
CA ARG A 42 13.88 8.32 -6.37
C ARG A 42 13.64 7.88 -4.94
N ILE A 43 13.10 8.79 -4.13
CA ILE A 43 12.87 8.61 -2.70
C ILE A 43 11.38 8.77 -2.44
N VAL A 44 10.88 8.01 -1.48
CA VAL A 44 9.50 8.07 -1.01
C VAL A 44 9.51 8.34 0.48
N CYS A 45 8.66 9.26 0.93
CA CYS A 45 8.32 9.40 2.32
C CYS A 45 7.21 8.40 2.66
N VAL A 46 7.45 7.57 3.67
CA VAL A 46 6.55 6.51 4.09
C VAL A 46 6.25 6.64 5.57
N ASN A 47 5.01 6.35 5.96
CA ASN A 47 4.62 6.36 7.37
C ASN A 47 4.76 4.95 7.97
N ILE A 48 5.50 4.86 9.07
CA ILE A 48 5.59 3.67 9.93
C ILE A 48 5.05 4.04 11.31
N GLN A 49 3.79 3.67 11.56
CA GLN A 49 3.06 3.90 12.82
C GLN A 49 3.00 5.39 13.24
N PHE A 50 4.07 5.88 13.87
CA PHE A 50 4.19 7.24 14.40
C PHE A 50 5.40 8.01 13.83
N ASN A 51 6.17 7.40 12.94
CA ASN A 51 7.37 8.00 12.38
C ASN A 51 7.33 8.01 10.85
N GLU A 52 7.92 9.03 10.26
CA GLU A 52 8.11 9.13 8.83
C GLU A 52 9.53 8.72 8.48
N LEU A 53 9.67 7.90 7.43
CA LEU A 53 10.97 7.47 6.93
C LEU A 53 11.08 7.77 5.44
N LEU A 54 12.28 8.20 5.05
CA LEU A 54 12.65 8.32 3.65
C LEU A 54 13.30 7.03 3.18
N ARG A 55 12.72 6.42 2.14
CA ARG A 55 13.22 5.15 1.59
C ARG A 55 13.30 5.23 0.06
N PRO A 56 14.32 4.62 -0.56
CA PRO A 56 14.38 4.52 -2.03
C PRO A 56 13.18 3.76 -2.56
N ILE A 57 12.65 4.15 -3.74
CA ILE A 57 11.54 3.43 -4.40
C ILE A 57 11.84 1.94 -4.57
N GLN A 58 13.11 1.59 -4.78
CA GLN A 58 13.56 0.20 -4.97
C GLN A 58 13.33 -0.71 -3.75
N LYS A 59 13.10 -0.13 -2.56
CA LYS A 59 12.76 -0.88 -1.33
C LYS A 59 11.26 -1.09 -1.16
N LEU A 60 10.43 -0.54 -2.05
CA LEU A 60 8.98 -0.67 -1.98
C LEU A 60 8.49 -1.77 -2.92
N PHE A 61 7.68 -2.67 -2.39
CA PHE A 61 7.10 -3.78 -3.14
C PHE A 61 5.57 -3.72 -3.10
N ASN A 62 4.96 -3.89 -4.26
CA ASN A 62 3.51 -3.97 -4.37
C ASN A 62 2.97 -5.20 -3.63
N LEU A 63 1.76 -5.08 -3.12
CA LEU A 63 1.01 -6.22 -2.63
C LEU A 63 0.51 -7.05 -3.80
N GLU A 64 0.69 -8.36 -3.73
CA GLU A 64 0.17 -9.35 -4.67
C GLU A 64 -1.31 -9.62 -4.33
N ILE A 65 -2.11 -8.57 -4.31
CA ILE A 65 -3.55 -8.64 -4.09
C ILE A 65 -4.20 -8.43 -5.44
N ASP A 66 -4.96 -9.42 -5.90
CA ASP A 66 -5.88 -9.23 -7.00
C ASP A 66 -6.85 -8.12 -6.57
N LYS A 67 -6.97 -7.06 -7.39
CA LYS A 67 -7.95 -6.01 -7.12
C LYS A 67 -9.27 -6.72 -6.78
N PRO A 68 -9.92 -6.39 -5.65
CA PRO A 68 -11.26 -6.91 -5.41
C PRO A 68 -12.02 -6.60 -6.68
N CYS A 69 -12.65 -7.65 -7.24
CA CYS A 69 -13.47 -7.57 -8.43
C CYS A 69 -14.13 -6.20 -8.42
N GLU A 70 -13.72 -5.31 -9.36
CA GLU A 70 -14.38 -4.02 -9.63
C GLU A 70 -15.84 -4.25 -9.29
N PRO A 71 -16.46 -3.50 -8.36
CA PRO A 71 -17.77 -3.86 -7.85
C PRO A 71 -18.66 -3.98 -9.05
N VAL A 72 -18.82 -5.23 -9.51
CA VAL A 72 -19.74 -5.57 -10.55
C VAL A 72 -20.98 -5.12 -9.84
N LEU A 73 -21.66 -4.11 -10.39
CA LEU A 73 -23.04 -3.87 -10.08
C LEU A 73 -23.72 -5.19 -10.49
N HIS A 74 -23.59 -6.21 -9.65
CA HIS A 74 -24.39 -7.40 -9.66
C HIS A 74 -25.74 -6.81 -9.37
N SER A 75 -26.44 -6.49 -10.44
CA SER A 75 -27.73 -5.81 -10.47
C SER A 75 -28.79 -6.61 -9.72
N LYS A 76 -28.43 -7.73 -9.10
CA LYS A 76 -29.23 -8.50 -8.15
C LYS A 76 -28.37 -9.14 -7.05
N CYS A 77 -27.82 -8.38 -6.12
CA CYS A 77 -27.76 -8.86 -4.73
C CYS A 77 -27.93 -7.71 -3.74
N ARG A 78 -29.19 -7.52 -3.32
CA ARG A 78 -29.60 -6.58 -2.28
C ARG A 78 -29.18 -7.13 -0.91
N ARG A 79 -27.89 -7.15 -0.61
CA ARG A 79 -27.42 -7.27 0.76
C ARG A 79 -26.66 -6.00 1.09
N LYS A 80 -27.31 -5.13 1.86
CA LYS A 80 -26.63 -4.01 2.51
C LYS A 80 -25.49 -4.62 3.31
N VAL A 81 -24.26 -4.31 2.95
CA VAL A 81 -23.11 -4.58 3.81
C VAL A 81 -23.24 -3.59 4.96
N THR A 82 -23.95 -3.99 6.02
CA THR A 82 -23.82 -3.33 7.31
C THR A 82 -22.47 -3.76 7.86
N PHE A 83 -21.52 -2.83 7.85
CA PHE A 83 -20.31 -2.94 8.65
C PHE A 83 -20.72 -3.30 10.08
N PRO A 84 -20.10 -4.31 10.71
CA PRO A 84 -20.44 -4.66 12.09
C PRO A 84 -20.19 -3.45 12.97
N ASP A 85 -21.20 -3.12 13.76
CA ASP A 85 -21.21 -2.02 14.69
C ASP A 85 -20.04 -2.14 15.68
N LYS A 86 -19.45 -1.01 16.06
CA LYS A 86 -18.24 -0.91 16.87
C LYS A 86 -18.45 -1.26 18.35
N SER A 87 -19.28 -2.24 18.69
CA SER A 87 -19.65 -2.51 20.09
C SER A 87 -18.71 -3.47 20.83
N CYS A 88 -17.64 -3.99 20.21
CA CYS A 88 -16.81 -5.02 20.84
C CYS A 88 -15.32 -4.68 20.73
N TYR A 89 -14.90 -3.69 21.52
CA TYR A 89 -13.59 -3.66 22.15
C TYR A 89 -13.85 -3.29 23.61
N ASP A 90 -14.03 -4.31 24.45
CA ASP A 90 -13.81 -4.21 25.89
C ASP A 90 -12.30 -4.21 26.17
#